data_AF-A0A315XMK1-F1
#
_entry.id   AF-A0A315XMK1-F1
#
_cell.length_a   1.000
_cell.length_b   1.000
_cell.length_c   1.000
_cell.angle_alpha   90.00
_cell.angle_beta   90.00
_cell.angle_gamma   90.00
#
_symmetry.space_group_name_H-M   'P 1'
#
loop_
_entity.id
_entity.type
_entity.pdbx_description
1 polymer ?
#
loop_
_entity_poly.entity_id
_entity_poly.type
_entity_poly.pdbx_seq_one_letter_code
_entity_poly.pdbx_strand_id
1 'polypeptide(L)'
;MDVISTLWQLGILAAVLIFGIKLGLATGLANFSKKYLLGVSIGYGGGVLILCWIASFFTQEITNWIYAYNFEFFLIMAAIMIAAGIFTIREYKVYERNTAAATAMAVIAPCPCCFGSILVSVLLVAPTIGLGAVNLSIYVALALVATIIITYFMSKSFVKVFLDKPYPIILGNFMFFLGLYYLISALFLPYITDILINTMNPITIASTDNLAIFVILLVVVIVVGMFISRNRSHLS
;
A
#
# COMPACT_ATOMS: atom_id res chain seq x y z
N MET A 1 26.91 17.51 -0.71
CA MET A 1 25.96 16.38 -0.55
C MET A 1 26.06 15.55 -1.80
N ASP A 2 26.47 14.29 -1.68
CA ASP A 2 26.58 13.39 -2.83
C ASP A 2 25.20 13.20 -3.48
N VAL A 3 25.15 13.19 -4.82
CA VAL A 3 23.90 13.01 -5.58
C VAL A 3 23.14 11.75 -5.11
N ILE A 4 23.88 10.71 -4.74
CA ILE A 4 23.36 9.47 -4.17
C ILE A 4 22.57 9.71 -2.87
N SER A 5 23.10 10.47 -1.90
CA SER A 5 22.43 10.63 -0.60
C SER A 5 21.15 11.46 -0.72
N THR A 6 21.13 12.46 -1.62
CA THR A 6 19.92 13.22 -1.95
C THR A 6 18.84 12.34 -2.59
N LEU A 7 19.22 11.44 -3.51
CA LEU A 7 18.29 10.51 -4.14
C LEU A 7 17.68 9.53 -3.12
N TRP A 8 18.49 9.01 -2.19
CA TRP A 8 18.02 8.14 -1.12
C TRP A 8 17.05 8.85 -0.16
N GLN A 9 17.34 10.09 0.23
CA GLN A 9 16.44 10.90 1.05
C GLN A 9 15.09 11.16 0.36
N LEU A 10 15.12 11.51 -0.92
CA LEU A 10 13.92 11.71 -1.72
C LEU A 10 13.11 10.42 -1.89
N GLY A 11 13.78 9.28 -2.07
CA GLY A 11 13.14 7.97 -2.15
C GLY A 11 12.35 7.61 -0.89
N ILE A 12 12.95 7.82 0.29
CA ILE A 12 12.25 7.61 1.57
C ILE A 12 11.07 8.56 1.71
N LEU A 13 11.27 9.85 1.43
CA LEU A 13 10.20 10.84 1.54
C LEU A 13 9.02 10.48 0.62
N ALA A 14 9.30 10.07 -0.62
CA ALA A 14 8.28 9.63 -1.57
C ALA A 14 7.54 8.39 -1.10
N ALA A 15 8.23 7.38 -0.57
CA ALA A 15 7.61 6.17 -0.03
C ALA A 15 6.66 6.51 1.13
N VAL A 16 7.09 7.38 2.04
CA VAL A 16 6.31 7.85 3.19
C VAL A 16 5.09 8.65 2.76
N LEU A 17 5.24 9.55 1.79
CA LEU A 17 4.16 10.32 1.21
C LEU A 17 3.09 9.41 0.60
N ILE A 18 3.49 8.48 -0.28
CA ILE A 18 2.56 7.55 -0.94
C ILE A 18 1.84 6.69 0.09
N PHE A 19 2.55 6.22 1.12
CA PHE A 19 1.96 5.45 2.21
C PHE A 19 0.93 6.25 3.01
N GLY A 20 1.29 7.47 3.43
CA GLY A 20 0.41 8.37 4.17
C GLY A 20 -0.83 8.76 3.37
N ILE A 21 -0.69 8.99 2.07
CA ILE A 21 -1.81 9.25 1.15
C ILE A 21 -2.78 8.07 1.13
N LYS A 22 -2.29 6.83 0.96
CA LYS A 22 -3.17 5.64 0.91
C LYS A 22 -3.97 5.48 2.20
N LEU A 23 -3.32 5.62 3.36
CA LEU A 23 -3.99 5.51 4.66
C LEU A 23 -4.96 6.66 4.94
N GLY A 24 -4.59 7.91 4.63
CA GLY A 24 -5.45 9.06 4.84
C GLY A 24 -6.65 9.08 3.88
N LEU A 25 -6.48 8.65 2.63
CA LEU A 25 -7.58 8.44 1.69
C LEU A 25 -8.52 7.31 2.17
N ALA A 26 -7.98 6.18 2.61
CA ALA A 26 -8.79 5.06 3.10
C ALA A 26 -9.63 5.48 4.32
N THR A 27 -9.01 6.16 5.29
CA THR A 27 -9.71 6.60 6.50
C THR A 27 -10.71 7.73 6.24
N GLY A 28 -10.40 8.63 5.31
CA GLY A 28 -11.30 9.72 4.91
C GLY A 28 -12.49 9.26 4.06
N LEU A 29 -12.27 8.33 3.12
CA LEU A 29 -13.32 7.72 2.30
C LEU A 29 -14.21 6.76 3.11
N ALA A 30 -13.70 6.18 4.20
CA ALA A 30 -14.51 5.40 5.15
C ALA A 30 -15.35 6.26 6.10
N ASN A 31 -15.18 7.59 6.07
CA ASN A 31 -15.81 8.54 6.98
C ASN A 31 -15.62 8.19 8.47
N PHE A 32 -14.43 7.69 8.84
CA PHE A 32 -14.12 7.41 10.24
C PHE A 32 -14.14 8.68 11.09
N SER A 33 -14.39 8.53 12.39
CA SER A 33 -14.39 9.66 13.31
C SER A 33 -12.98 10.24 13.46
N LYS A 34 -12.88 11.54 13.80
CA LYS A 34 -11.59 12.20 14.07
C LYS A 34 -10.76 11.50 15.16
N LYS A 35 -11.42 10.77 16.07
CA LYS A 35 -10.78 9.99 17.14
C LYS A 35 -10.05 8.77 16.58
N TYR A 36 -10.65 8.07 15.60
CA TYR A 36 -10.00 6.94 14.92
C TYR A 36 -8.82 7.40 14.07
N LEU A 37 -8.97 8.53 13.36
CA LEU A 37 -7.85 9.13 12.62
C LEU A 37 -6.67 9.41 13.54
N LEU A 38 -6.92 10.04 14.69
CA LEU A 38 -5.86 10.34 15.66
C LEU A 38 -5.16 9.05 16.15
N GLY A 39 -5.94 8.01 16.47
CA GLY A 39 -5.40 6.71 16.88
C GLY A 39 -4.55 6.04 15.80
N VAL A 40 -4.99 6.07 14.55
CA VAL A 40 -4.25 5.56 13.39
C VAL A 40 -2.96 6.36 13.20
N SER A 41 -3.02 7.69 13.16
CA SER A 41 -1.86 8.55 12.97
C SER A 41 -0.81 8.37 14.07
N ILE A 42 -1.24 8.35 15.34
CA ILE A 42 -0.34 8.14 16.48
C ILE A 42 0.18 6.69 16.49
N GLY A 43 -0.67 5.71 16.17
CA GLY A 43 -0.28 4.31 16.11
C GLY A 43 0.79 4.03 15.06
N TYR A 44 0.59 4.50 13.83
CA TYR A 44 1.60 4.36 12.77
C TYR A 44 2.81 5.26 13.00
N GLY A 45 2.62 6.54 13.35
CA GLY A 45 3.74 7.45 13.62
C GLY A 45 4.61 6.99 14.79
N GLY A 46 3.99 6.65 15.92
CA GLY A 46 4.68 6.10 17.11
C GLY A 46 5.25 4.72 16.86
N GLY A 47 4.56 3.88 16.08
CA GLY A 47 5.08 2.60 15.63
C GLY A 47 6.41 2.75 14.88
N VAL A 48 6.57 3.79 14.05
CA VAL A 48 7.79 3.94 13.22
C VAL A 48 8.95 4.23 14.15
N LEU A 49 8.73 5.07 15.16
CA LEU A 49 9.74 5.41 16.16
C LEU A 49 10.16 4.20 16.98
N ILE A 50 9.18 3.46 17.53
CA ILE A 50 9.44 2.30 18.39
C ILE A 50 10.08 1.18 17.59
N LEU A 51 9.55 0.89 16.40
CA LEU A 51 10.07 -0.20 15.57
C LEU A 51 11.43 0.16 14.96
N CYS A 52 11.72 1.41 14.59
CA CYS A 52 13.08 1.81 14.20
C CYS A 52 14.07 1.64 15.37
N TRP A 53 13.65 1.96 16.59
CA TRP A 53 14.49 1.80 17.77
C TRP A 53 14.81 0.32 18.05
N ILE A 54 13.81 -0.56 18.00
CA ILE A 54 14.00 -2.02 18.17
C ILE A 54 14.77 -2.61 16.98
N ALA A 55 14.42 -2.23 15.75
CA ALA A 55 15.01 -2.78 14.54
C ALA A 55 16.48 -2.41 14.38
N SER A 56 16.95 -1.31 15.00
CA SER A 56 18.37 -0.97 15.06
C SER A 56 19.24 -2.07 15.71
N PHE A 57 18.63 -2.97 16.52
CA PHE A 57 19.31 -4.11 17.13
C PHE A 57 19.24 -5.40 16.29
N PHE A 58 18.28 -5.53 15.38
CA PHE A 58 17.99 -6.75 14.60
C PHE A 58 17.88 -6.50 13.08
N THR A 59 18.58 -5.48 12.57
CA THR A 59 18.45 -4.95 11.21
C THR A 59 18.51 -6.03 10.12
N GLN A 60 19.46 -6.96 10.19
CA GLN A 60 19.67 -7.95 9.13
C GLN A 60 18.61 -9.05 9.11
N GLU A 61 18.16 -9.54 10.26
CA GLU A 61 17.14 -10.58 10.33
C GLU A 61 15.78 -10.06 9.84
N ILE A 62 15.40 -8.85 10.25
CA ILE A 62 14.14 -8.20 9.84
C ILE A 62 14.14 -7.94 8.33
N THR A 63 15.27 -7.46 7.79
CA THR A 63 15.39 -7.15 6.36
C THR A 63 15.27 -8.41 5.51
N ASN A 64 15.97 -9.49 5.87
CA ASN A 64 15.92 -10.76 5.15
C ASN A 64 14.52 -11.39 5.19
N TRP A 65 13.84 -11.34 6.34
CA TRP A 65 12.47 -11.86 6.46
C TRP A 65 11.48 -11.09 5.59
N ILE A 66 11.57 -9.76 5.56
CA ILE A 66 10.70 -8.93 4.73
C ILE A 66 10.95 -9.25 3.24
N TYR A 67 12.20 -9.27 2.80
CA TYR A 67 12.52 -9.57 1.39
C TYR A 67 12.16 -10.98 0.95
N ALA A 68 12.33 -11.99 1.82
CA ALA A 68 12.04 -13.38 1.49
C ALA A 68 10.55 -13.65 1.23
N TYR A 69 9.65 -13.02 1.99
CA TYR A 69 8.20 -13.26 1.90
C TYR A 69 7.41 -12.17 1.19
N ASN A 70 8.10 -11.13 0.68
CA ASN A 70 7.46 -9.99 0.05
C ASN A 70 6.52 -10.43 -1.08
N PHE A 71 6.97 -11.32 -1.96
CA PHE A 71 6.18 -11.77 -3.10
C PHE A 71 4.82 -12.37 -2.68
N GLU A 72 4.83 -13.30 -1.71
CA GLU A 72 3.65 -13.97 -1.20
C GLU A 72 2.72 -12.97 -0.50
N PHE A 73 3.28 -12.06 0.32
CA PHE A 73 2.49 -11.01 0.98
C PHE A 73 1.82 -10.09 -0.04
N PHE A 74 2.53 -9.62 -1.07
CA PHE A 74 1.93 -8.77 -2.10
C PHE A 74 0.83 -9.49 -2.88
N LEU A 75 0.98 -10.78 -3.17
CA LEU A 75 -0.02 -11.58 -3.88
C LEU A 75 -1.29 -11.82 -3.05
N ILE A 76 -1.14 -12.20 -1.77
CA ILE A 76 -2.27 -12.38 -0.85
C ILE A 76 -3.01 -11.05 -0.65
N MET A 77 -2.28 -9.95 -0.47
CA MET A 77 -2.88 -8.62 -0.29
C MET A 77 -3.60 -8.15 -1.55
N ALA A 78 -3.05 -8.41 -2.74
CA ALA A 78 -3.73 -8.12 -4.00
C ALA A 78 -5.09 -8.83 -4.08
N ALA A 79 -5.14 -10.13 -3.74
CA ALA A 79 -6.38 -10.90 -3.75
C ALA A 79 -7.41 -10.35 -2.76
N ILE A 80 -7.00 -10.06 -1.52
CA ILE A 80 -7.88 -9.50 -0.48
C ILE A 80 -8.43 -8.13 -0.90
N MET A 81 -7.59 -7.24 -1.44
CA MET A 81 -8.01 -5.90 -1.84
C MET A 81 -8.94 -5.91 -3.05
N ILE A 82 -8.69 -6.79 -4.05
CA ILE A 82 -9.58 -6.97 -5.20
C ILE A 82 -10.94 -7.49 -4.72
N ALA A 83 -10.95 -8.54 -3.89
CA ALA A 83 -12.19 -9.11 -3.36
C ALA A 83 -12.97 -8.07 -2.53
N ALA A 84 -12.32 -7.42 -1.56
CA ALA A 84 -12.93 -6.41 -0.72
C ALA A 84 -13.45 -5.21 -1.53
N GLY A 85 -12.73 -4.77 -2.56
CA GLY A 85 -13.17 -3.72 -3.48
C GLY A 85 -14.46 -4.10 -4.22
N ILE A 86 -14.51 -5.29 -4.81
CA ILE A 86 -15.70 -5.79 -5.52
C ILE A 86 -16.88 -5.98 -4.56
N PHE A 87 -16.66 -6.55 -3.37
CA PHE A 87 -17.70 -6.73 -2.35
C PHE A 87 -18.26 -5.38 -1.88
N THR A 88 -17.40 -4.38 -1.64
CA THR A 88 -17.83 -3.02 -1.23
C THR A 88 -18.76 -2.39 -2.27
N ILE A 89 -18.38 -2.47 -3.56
CA ILE A 89 -19.20 -1.92 -4.66
C ILE A 89 -20.52 -2.68 -4.80
N ARG A 90 -20.48 -4.02 -4.72
CA ARG A 90 -21.65 -4.88 -4.88
C ARG A 90 -22.66 -4.64 -3.77
N GLU A 91 -22.21 -4.63 -2.51
CA GLU A 91 -23.08 -4.51 -1.35
C GLU A 91 -23.76 -3.15 -1.30
N TYR A 92 -23.05 -2.11 -1.72
CA TYR A 92 -23.63 -0.79 -1.86
C TYR A 92 -24.65 -0.70 -3.01
N LYS A 93 -24.36 -1.27 -4.20
CA LYS A 93 -25.26 -1.17 -5.37
C LYS A 93 -26.51 -2.06 -5.27
N VAL A 94 -26.45 -3.17 -4.52
CA VAL A 94 -27.54 -4.15 -4.44
C VAL A 94 -28.36 -4.01 -3.15
N TYR A 95 -27.71 -3.71 -2.03
CA TYR A 95 -28.36 -3.70 -0.72
C TYR A 95 -28.40 -2.31 -0.07
N GLU A 96 -27.85 -1.28 -0.72
CA GLU A 96 -27.70 0.10 -0.21
C GLU A 96 -27.00 0.19 1.16
N ARG A 97 -26.26 -0.86 1.55
CA ARG A 97 -25.58 -0.93 2.84
C ARG A 97 -24.23 -0.22 2.77
N ASN A 98 -24.01 0.70 3.72
CA ASN A 98 -22.72 1.37 3.90
C ASN A 98 -21.71 0.44 4.59
N THR A 99 -21.02 -0.40 3.83
CA THR A 99 -19.94 -1.29 4.33
C THR A 99 -18.54 -0.65 4.27
N ALA A 100 -18.44 0.62 3.85
CA ALA A 100 -17.17 1.33 3.68
C ALA A 100 -16.26 1.32 4.92
N ALA A 101 -16.81 1.40 6.14
CA ALA A 101 -16.01 1.34 7.36
C ALA A 101 -15.40 -0.05 7.59
N ALA A 102 -16.17 -1.12 7.33
CA ALA A 102 -15.69 -2.49 7.49
C ALA A 102 -14.64 -2.84 6.44
N THR A 103 -14.86 -2.44 5.18
CA THR A 103 -13.93 -2.76 4.09
C THR A 103 -12.70 -1.85 4.08
N ALA A 104 -12.78 -0.64 4.63
CA ALA A 104 -11.60 0.19 4.86
C ALA A 104 -10.58 -0.47 5.80
N MET A 105 -11.00 -1.33 6.73
CA MET A 105 -10.04 -2.10 7.53
C MET A 105 -9.22 -3.08 6.68
N ALA A 106 -9.74 -3.55 5.55
CA ALA A 106 -8.96 -4.35 4.61
C ALA A 106 -7.91 -3.53 3.85
N VAL A 107 -8.01 -2.20 3.79
CA VAL A 107 -6.93 -1.32 3.30
C VAL A 107 -5.87 -1.11 4.38
N ILE A 108 -6.28 -1.18 5.64
CA ILE A 108 -5.37 -1.09 6.78
C ILE A 108 -4.61 -2.41 6.94
N ALA A 109 -5.20 -3.58 6.68
CA ALA A 109 -4.52 -4.88 6.77
C ALA A 109 -3.15 -5.00 6.03
N PRO A 110 -2.96 -4.50 4.79
CA PRO A 110 -1.65 -4.51 4.10
C PRO A 110 -0.64 -3.49 4.62
N CYS A 111 -1.00 -2.60 5.55
CA CYS A 111 -0.08 -1.59 6.05
C CYS A 111 1.21 -2.12 6.74
N PRO A 112 1.28 -3.32 7.36
CA PRO A 112 2.50 -3.77 8.03
C PRO A 112 3.64 -4.02 7.05
N CYS A 113 3.36 -4.44 5.80
CA CYS A 113 4.42 -4.66 4.80
C CYS A 113 5.02 -3.34 4.28
N CYS A 114 4.17 -2.34 4.01
CA CYS A 114 4.60 -0.99 3.65
C CYS A 114 5.39 -0.35 4.80
N PHE A 115 4.96 -0.62 6.03
CA PHE A 115 5.65 -0.16 7.23
C PHE A 115 7.04 -0.78 7.36
N GLY A 116 7.16 -2.10 7.19
CA GLY A 116 8.44 -2.80 7.15
C GLY A 116 9.36 -2.26 6.07
N SER A 117 8.82 -1.94 4.89
CA SER A 117 9.59 -1.34 3.80
C SER A 117 10.16 0.05 4.16
N ILE A 118 9.38 0.87 4.88
CA ILE A 118 9.86 2.17 5.41
C ILE A 118 10.96 1.95 6.45
N LEU A 119 10.80 1.00 7.37
CA LEU A 119 11.81 0.69 8.40
C LEU A 119 13.14 0.27 7.76
N VAL A 120 13.11 -0.69 6.82
CA VAL A 120 14.29 -1.14 6.08
C VAL A 120 14.95 0.04 5.34
N SER A 121 14.15 0.88 4.70
CA SER A 121 14.67 2.06 3.98
C SER A 121 15.36 3.04 4.93
N VAL A 122 14.78 3.32 6.10
CA VAL A 122 15.39 4.19 7.13
C VAL A 122 16.70 3.61 7.66
N LEU A 123 16.75 2.30 7.93
CA LEU A 123 17.95 1.62 8.44
C LEU A 123 19.08 1.61 7.42
N LEU A 124 18.77 1.43 6.13
CA LEU A 124 19.77 1.46 5.04
C LEU A 124 20.34 2.86 4.82
N VAL A 125 19.52 3.90 4.99
CA VAL A 125 19.91 5.28 4.68
C VAL A 125 20.53 6.01 5.89
N ALA A 126 20.22 5.62 7.12
CA ALA A 126 20.83 6.17 8.33
C ALA A 126 22.37 6.30 8.26
N PRO A 127 23.15 5.25 7.91
CA PRO A 127 24.61 5.37 7.82
C PRO A 127 25.08 6.31 6.70
N THR A 128 24.29 6.50 5.63
CA THR A 128 24.68 7.34 4.47
C THR A 128 24.57 8.84 4.72
N ILE A 129 23.74 9.25 5.69
CA ILE A 129 23.52 10.67 6.04
C ILE A 129 24.33 11.05 7.29
N GLY A 130 24.94 10.09 7.99
CA GLY A 130 25.62 10.33 9.27
C GLY A 130 24.67 10.74 10.41
N LEU A 131 23.35 10.61 10.20
CA LEU A 131 22.32 10.81 11.21
C LEU A 131 21.93 9.44 11.78
N GLY A 132 21.80 9.35 13.11
CA GLY A 132 21.31 8.13 13.74
C GLY A 132 19.91 7.74 13.24
N ALA A 133 19.65 6.44 13.09
CA ALA A 133 18.37 5.91 12.58
C ALA A 133 17.16 6.44 13.36
N VAL A 134 17.33 6.68 14.66
CA VAL A 134 16.32 7.26 15.54
C VAL A 134 15.98 8.71 15.15
N ASN A 135 16.97 9.56 14.89
CA ASN A 135 16.71 10.94 14.49
C ASN A 135 16.03 11.01 13.12
N LEU A 136 16.44 10.17 12.16
CA LEU A 136 15.80 10.10 10.85
C LEU A 136 14.34 9.65 10.98
N SER A 137 14.07 8.69 11.86
CA SER A 137 12.72 8.16 12.08
C SER A 137 11.74 9.21 12.61
N ILE A 138 12.20 10.25 13.33
CA ILE A 138 11.36 11.36 13.80
C ILE A 138 10.85 12.20 12.64
N TYR A 139 11.71 12.57 11.69
CA TYR A 139 11.30 13.33 10.50
C TYR A 139 10.33 12.52 9.63
N VAL A 140 10.61 11.23 9.47
CA VAL A 140 9.75 10.29 8.74
C VAL A 140 8.38 10.16 9.40
N ALA A 141 8.33 9.97 10.72
CA ALA A 141 7.08 9.85 11.47
C ALA A 141 6.25 11.14 11.41
N LEU A 142 6.89 12.31 11.52
CA LEU A 142 6.22 13.60 11.37
C LEU A 142 5.64 13.79 9.97
N ALA A 143 6.40 13.47 8.92
CA ALA A 143 5.92 13.53 7.54
C ALA A 143 4.74 12.56 7.31
N LEU A 144 4.81 11.36 7.87
CA LEU A 144 3.74 10.35 7.79
C LEU A 144 2.46 10.83 8.47
N VAL A 145 2.55 11.37 9.69
CA VAL A 145 1.38 11.91 10.41
C VAL A 145 0.78 13.11 9.67
N ALA A 146 1.62 14.03 9.20
CA ALA A 146 1.18 15.20 8.46
C ALA A 146 0.43 14.80 7.18
N THR A 147 0.98 13.86 6.41
CA THR A 147 0.39 13.41 5.15
C THR A 147 -0.94 12.69 5.35
N ILE A 148 -1.07 11.86 6.39
CA ILE A 148 -2.35 11.21 6.75
C ILE A 148 -3.42 12.25 7.09
N ILE A 149 -3.07 13.26 7.91
CA ILE A 149 -4.03 14.31 8.31
C ILE A 149 -4.47 15.13 7.10
N ILE A 150 -3.52 15.60 6.29
CA ILE A 150 -3.79 16.43 5.10
C ILE A 150 -4.71 15.66 4.13
N THR A 151 -4.38 14.40 3.84
CA THR A 151 -5.13 13.59 2.86
C THR A 151 -6.50 13.14 3.37
N TYR A 152 -6.65 12.96 4.68
CA TYR A 152 -7.97 12.75 5.30
C TYR A 152 -8.90 13.97 5.13
N PHE A 153 -8.40 15.18 5.38
CA PHE A 153 -9.20 16.39 5.17
C PHE A 153 -9.48 16.64 3.69
N MET A 154 -8.48 16.43 2.83
CA MET A 154 -8.65 16.56 1.39
C MET A 154 -9.70 15.59 0.85
N SER A 155 -9.66 14.31 1.23
CA SER A 155 -10.67 13.33 0.77
C SER A 155 -12.09 13.69 1.21
N LYS A 156 -12.27 14.14 2.45
CA LYS A 156 -13.59 14.54 2.95
C LYS A 156 -14.14 15.77 2.23
N SER A 157 -13.29 16.75 1.93
CA SER A 157 -13.66 17.92 1.13
C SER A 157 -13.92 17.55 -0.33
N PHE A 158 -13.10 16.67 -0.90
CA PHE A 158 -13.21 16.26 -2.31
C PHE A 158 -14.50 15.49 -2.58
N VAL A 159 -14.88 14.55 -1.71
CA VAL A 159 -16.16 13.84 -1.85
C VAL A 159 -17.34 14.80 -1.65
N LYS A 160 -17.28 15.71 -0.68
CA LYS A 160 -18.39 16.65 -0.42
C LYS A 160 -18.59 17.71 -1.51
N VAL A 161 -17.53 18.09 -2.23
CA VAL A 161 -17.55 19.20 -3.19
C VAL A 161 -17.60 18.72 -4.65
N PHE A 162 -16.96 17.60 -4.98
CA PHE A 162 -16.75 17.20 -6.38
C PHE A 162 -17.46 15.91 -6.80
N LEU A 163 -17.91 15.07 -5.86
CA LEU A 163 -18.57 13.81 -6.19
C LEU A 163 -19.85 13.64 -5.38
N ASP A 164 -21.00 13.87 -6.03
CA ASP A 164 -22.33 13.37 -5.59
C ASP A 164 -22.43 11.83 -5.66
N LYS A 165 -21.29 11.13 -5.56
CA LYS A 165 -21.20 9.68 -5.55
C LYS A 165 -20.97 9.19 -4.12
N PRO A 166 -21.61 8.09 -3.74
CA PRO A 166 -21.52 7.59 -2.40
C PRO A 166 -20.16 7.00 -2.08
N TYR A 167 -19.67 7.29 -0.88
CA TYR A 167 -18.36 6.92 -0.33
C TYR A 167 -17.94 5.45 -0.60
N PRO A 168 -18.82 4.42 -0.47
CA PRO A 168 -18.45 3.02 -0.71
C PRO A 168 -18.05 2.71 -2.15
N ILE A 169 -18.63 3.41 -3.15
CA ILE A 169 -18.28 3.18 -4.56
C ILE A 169 -16.87 3.71 -4.86
N ILE A 170 -16.55 4.90 -4.33
CA ILE A 170 -15.24 5.52 -4.50
C ILE A 170 -14.16 4.70 -3.78
N LEU A 171 -14.43 4.30 -2.54
CA LEU A 171 -13.53 3.45 -1.77
C LEU A 171 -13.32 2.09 -2.44
N GLY A 172 -14.40 1.45 -2.91
CA GLY A 172 -14.30 0.15 -3.58
C GLY A 172 -13.48 0.20 -4.88
N ASN A 173 -13.66 1.25 -5.69
CA ASN A 173 -12.85 1.47 -6.89
C ASN A 173 -11.37 1.72 -6.54
N PHE A 174 -11.12 2.51 -5.49
CA PHE A 174 -9.76 2.74 -4.99
C PHE A 174 -9.10 1.45 -4.51
N MET A 175 -9.83 0.61 -3.75
CA MET A 175 -9.35 -0.69 -3.27
C MET A 175 -9.05 -1.66 -4.41
N PHE A 176 -9.93 -1.72 -5.42
CA PHE A 176 -9.71 -2.53 -6.61
C PHE A 176 -8.45 -2.09 -7.37
N PHE A 177 -8.26 -0.78 -7.56
CA PHE A 177 -7.07 -0.24 -8.21
C PHE A 177 -5.79 -0.52 -7.43
N LEU A 178 -5.82 -0.40 -6.10
CA LEU A 178 -4.70 -0.78 -5.23
C LEU A 178 -4.38 -2.27 -5.31
N GLY A 179 -5.40 -3.12 -5.37
CA GLY A 179 -5.21 -4.56 -5.54
C GLY A 179 -4.53 -4.91 -6.86
N LEU A 180 -4.94 -4.28 -7.97
CA LEU A 180 -4.25 -4.44 -9.27
C LEU A 180 -2.81 -3.92 -9.22
N TYR A 181 -2.57 -2.78 -8.55
CA TYR A 181 -1.22 -2.26 -8.35
C TYR A 181 -0.34 -3.26 -7.58
N TYR A 182 -0.86 -3.88 -6.52
CA TYR A 182 -0.11 -4.90 -5.77
C TYR A 182 0.13 -6.17 -6.56
N LEU A 183 -0.84 -6.57 -7.40
CA LEU A 183 -0.68 -7.70 -8.32
C LEU A 183 0.48 -7.43 -9.29
N ILE A 184 0.49 -6.27 -9.95
CA ILE A 184 1.58 -5.84 -10.83
C ILE A 184 2.90 -5.75 -10.04
N SER A 185 2.89 -5.17 -8.84
CA SER A 185 4.11 -5.03 -8.02
C SER A 185 4.69 -6.39 -7.61
N ALA A 186 3.84 -7.38 -7.29
CA ALA A 186 4.29 -8.74 -7.01
C ALA A 186 5.02 -9.35 -8.22
N LEU A 187 4.57 -9.05 -9.44
CA LEU A 187 5.26 -9.50 -10.65
C LEU A 187 6.66 -8.91 -10.75
N PHE A 188 6.84 -7.60 -10.54
CA PHE A 188 8.11 -6.93 -10.79
C PHE A 188 9.13 -7.05 -9.66
N LEU A 189 8.70 -7.07 -8.40
CA LEU A 189 9.59 -7.07 -7.22
C LEU A 189 10.69 -8.14 -7.21
N PRO A 190 10.43 -9.44 -7.48
CA PRO A 190 11.48 -10.46 -7.46
C PRO A 190 12.54 -10.20 -8.54
N TYR A 191 12.15 -9.68 -9.71
CA TYR A 191 13.08 -9.44 -10.82
C TYR A 191 13.93 -8.17 -10.65
N ILE A 192 13.56 -7.23 -9.76
CA ILE A 192 14.35 -6.01 -9.55
C ILE A 192 15.77 -6.35 -9.07
N THR A 193 15.94 -7.38 -8.23
CA THR A 193 17.27 -7.78 -7.73
C THR A 193 18.15 -8.36 -8.83
N ASP A 194 17.59 -9.18 -9.73
CA ASP A 194 18.31 -9.73 -10.89
C ASP A 194 18.73 -8.66 -11.89
N ILE A 195 17.87 -7.65 -12.13
CA ILE A 195 18.14 -6.53 -13.04
C ILE A 195 19.21 -5.59 -12.45
N LEU A 196 19.26 -5.43 -11.13
CA LEU A 196 20.21 -4.53 -10.46
C LEU A 196 21.63 -5.10 -10.40
N ILE A 197 21.77 -6.43 -10.39
CA ILE A 197 23.07 -7.13 -10.30
C ILE A 197 23.65 -7.40 -11.71
N ASN A 198 22.80 -7.71 -12.71
CA ASN A 198 23.25 -8.09 -14.05
C ASN A 198 22.86 -7.02 -15.08
N THR A 199 23.72 -6.02 -15.25
CA THR A 199 23.44 -4.85 -16.09
C THR A 199 23.29 -5.11 -17.59
N MET A 200 23.50 -6.33 -18.12
CA MET A 200 23.44 -6.63 -19.57
C MET A 200 23.19 -8.12 -19.89
N ASN A 201 22.20 -8.80 -19.31
CA ASN A 201 21.79 -10.15 -19.77
C ASN A 201 20.31 -10.13 -20.21
N PRO A 202 19.90 -10.90 -21.24
CA PRO A 202 18.50 -10.93 -21.65
C PRO A 202 17.63 -11.35 -20.47
N ILE A 203 16.40 -10.84 -20.41
CA ILE A 203 15.42 -11.11 -19.36
C ILE A 203 15.18 -12.63 -19.29
N THR A 204 15.99 -13.34 -18.50
CA THR A 204 15.76 -14.73 -18.16
C THR A 204 14.82 -14.72 -16.99
N ILE A 205 13.53 -14.88 -17.29
CA ILE A 205 12.48 -15.13 -16.31
C ILE A 205 12.93 -16.32 -15.45
N ALA A 206 13.34 -16.06 -14.21
CA ALA A 206 13.91 -17.06 -13.31
C ALA A 206 12.92 -18.17 -12.91
N SER A 207 11.63 -18.04 -13.26
CA SER A 207 10.66 -19.12 -13.09
C SER A 207 9.43 -18.87 -13.95
N THR A 208 9.32 -19.61 -15.06
CA THR A 208 8.11 -19.68 -15.91
C THR A 208 6.85 -19.97 -15.07
N ASP A 209 7.01 -20.66 -13.94
CA ASP A 209 5.94 -21.03 -13.02
C ASP A 209 5.29 -19.83 -12.31
N ASN A 210 6.07 -18.87 -11.80
CA ASN A 210 5.52 -17.68 -11.14
C ASN A 210 4.82 -16.75 -12.14
N LEU A 211 5.36 -16.66 -13.36
CA LEU A 211 4.75 -15.91 -14.45
C LEU A 211 3.45 -16.58 -14.93
N ALA A 212 3.42 -17.91 -15.01
CA ALA A 212 2.23 -18.68 -15.36
C ALA A 212 1.12 -18.51 -14.30
N ILE A 213 1.43 -18.62 -13.01
CA ILE A 213 0.47 -18.40 -11.92
C ILE A 213 -0.12 -16.99 -11.99
N PHE A 214 0.71 -15.98 -12.23
CA PHE A 214 0.26 -14.59 -12.39
C PHE A 214 -0.67 -14.41 -13.59
N VAL A 215 -0.30 -14.93 -14.78
CA VAL A 215 -1.14 -14.84 -15.98
C VAL A 215 -2.46 -15.55 -15.76
N ILE A 216 -2.46 -16.72 -15.14
CA ILE A 216 -3.69 -17.44 -14.78
C ILE A 216 -4.55 -16.61 -13.83
N LEU A 217 -3.97 -16.02 -12.78
CA LEU A 217 -4.71 -15.22 -11.80
C LEU A 217 -5.28 -13.95 -12.42
N LEU A 218 -4.53 -13.29 -13.31
CA LEU A 218 -4.98 -12.11 -14.04
C LEU A 218 -6.11 -12.46 -15.03
N VAL A 219 -5.98 -13.56 -15.76
CA VAL A 219 -7.05 -14.08 -16.64
C VAL A 219 -8.29 -14.45 -15.83
N VAL A 220 -8.15 -15.10 -14.67
CA VAL A 220 -9.27 -15.41 -13.77
C VAL A 220 -9.95 -14.13 -13.28
N VAL A 221 -9.19 -13.12 -12.84
CA VAL A 221 -9.75 -11.84 -12.40
C VAL A 221 -10.48 -11.13 -13.54
N ILE A 222 -9.93 -11.14 -14.76
CA ILE A 222 -10.58 -10.56 -15.94
C ILE A 222 -11.85 -11.36 -16.30
N VAL A 223 -11.81 -12.69 -16.31
CA VAL A 223 -12.94 -13.55 -16.68
C VAL A 223 -14.05 -13.43 -15.65
N VAL A 224 -13.72 -13.45 -14.36
CA VAL A 224 -14.70 -13.21 -13.27
C VAL A 224 -15.26 -11.80 -13.37
N GLY A 225 -14.41 -10.80 -13.63
CA GLY A 225 -14.83 -9.42 -13.89
C GLY A 225 -15.79 -9.30 -15.07
N MET A 226 -15.50 -10.00 -16.17
CA MET A 226 -16.35 -10.06 -17.36
C MET A 226 -17.67 -10.82 -17.10
N PHE A 227 -17.64 -11.93 -16.36
CA PHE A 227 -18.86 -12.68 -16.02
C PHE A 227 -19.80 -11.85 -15.13
N ILE A 228 -19.25 -11.15 -14.16
CA ILE A 228 -20.00 -10.23 -13.29
C ILE A 228 -20.51 -9.00 -14.06
N SER A 229 -19.75 -8.53 -15.06
CA SER A 229 -20.16 -7.44 -15.97
C SER A 229 -21.28 -7.87 -16.91
N ARG A 230 -21.20 -9.08 -17.48
CA ARG A 230 -22.14 -9.60 -18.48
C ARG A 230 -23.51 -9.94 -17.88
N ASN A 231 -23.57 -10.36 -16.61
CA ASN A 231 -24.85 -10.50 -15.90
C ASN A 231 -25.50 -9.14 -15.54
N ARG A 232 -24.79 -8.02 -15.69
CA ARG A 232 -25.31 -6.67 -15.41
C ARG A 232 -25.72 -5.86 -16.64
N SER A 233 -25.38 -6.28 -17.86
CA SER A 233 -25.97 -5.66 -19.06
C SER A 233 -27.47 -5.99 -19.22
N HIS A 234 -27.99 -6.92 -18.42
CA HIS A 234 -29.41 -7.25 -18.33
C HIS A 234 -30.16 -6.53 -17.19
N LEU A 235 -29.45 -5.76 -16.35
CA LEU A 235 -30.00 -5.01 -15.22
C LEU A 235 -29.37 -3.60 -15.25
N SER A 236 -29.84 -2.82 -16.22
CA SER A 236 -29.67 -1.36 -16.31
C SER A 236 -30.01 -0.68 -15.00
#